data_AF-A0A3D2AU71-F1
#
_entry.id   AF-A0A3D2AU71-F1
#
_cell.length_a   1.000
_cell.length_b   1.000
_cell.length_c   1.000
_cell.angle_alpha   90.00
_cell.angle_beta   90.00
_cell.angle_gamma   90.00
#
_symmetry.space_group_name_H-M   'P 1'
#
loop_
_entity.id
_entity.type
_entity.pdbx_description
1 polymer ?
#
loop_
_entity_poly.entity_id
_entity_poly.type
_entity_poly.pdbx_seq_one_letter_code
_entity_poly.pdbx_strand_id
1 'polypeptide(L)'
;MPTLHEYISLKLIESGVSVFKPLNTSSDIDFAIRTGDGTYTEVIIREPISQKDSSSFQMDRFRPRAHLFILCVTSNYECWLIPSIVFERFASGAPVEAS
;
A
#
# COMPACT_ATOMS: atom_id res chain seq x y z
N MET A 1 17.31 -7.14 -11.86
CA MET A 1 16.93 -6.29 -10.70
C MET A 1 15.52 -6.71 -10.31
N PRO A 2 15.26 -7.04 -9.03
CA PRO A 2 13.90 -7.34 -8.59
C PRO A 2 13.01 -6.11 -8.79
N THR A 3 11.74 -6.32 -9.12
CA THR A 3 10.72 -5.28 -9.10
C THR A 3 10.54 -4.74 -7.68
N LEU A 4 9.97 -3.54 -7.53
CA LEU A 4 9.67 -2.99 -6.20
C LEU A 4 8.83 -3.96 -5.34
N HIS A 5 7.85 -4.62 -5.98
CA HIS A 5 6.98 -5.60 -5.34
C HIS A 5 7.75 -6.81 -4.80
N GLU A 6 8.70 -7.32 -5.57
CA GLU A 6 9.58 -8.41 -5.15
C GLU A 6 10.52 -7.96 -4.02
N TYR A 7 11.09 -6.76 -4.12
CA TYR A 7 11.95 -6.20 -3.07
C TYR A 7 11.22 -6.08 -1.73
N ILE A 8 10.03 -5.49 -1.72
CA ILE A 8 9.20 -5.34 -0.51
C ILE A 8 8.80 -6.70 0.04
N SER A 9 8.35 -7.62 -0.83
CA SER A 9 7.97 -8.97 -0.41
C SER A 9 9.12 -9.67 0.31
N LEU A 10 10.34 -9.60 -0.26
CA LEU A 10 11.53 -10.18 0.34
C LEU A 10 11.85 -9.53 1.69
N LYS A 11 11.82 -8.20 1.80
CA LYS A 11 12.06 -7.46 3.06
C LYS A 11 11.10 -7.85 4.18
N LEU A 12 9.82 -8.04 3.86
CA LEU A 12 8.82 -8.48 4.81
C LEU A 12 9.08 -9.92 5.27
N ILE A 13 9.39 -10.83 4.33
CA ILE A 13 9.72 -12.23 4.64
C ILE A 13 10.99 -12.32 5.51
N GLU A 14 12.04 -11.55 5.18
CA GLU A 14 13.27 -11.44 5.96
C GLU A 14 13.01 -10.94 7.39
N SER A 15 11.95 -10.14 7.57
CA SER A 15 11.50 -9.63 8.88
C SER A 15 10.56 -10.59 9.61
N GLY A 16 10.36 -11.81 9.10
CA GLY A 16 9.49 -12.83 9.70
C GLY A 16 8.00 -12.64 9.43
N VAL A 17 7.62 -11.72 8.53
CA VAL A 17 6.22 -11.50 8.16
C VAL A 17 5.80 -12.55 7.12
N SER A 18 4.66 -13.20 7.36
CA SER A 18 4.08 -14.13 6.39
C SER A 18 3.37 -13.33 5.29
N VAL A 19 3.90 -13.37 4.07
CA VAL A 19 3.40 -12.64 2.89
C VAL A 19 2.69 -13.60 1.94
N PHE A 20 1.48 -13.23 1.51
CA PHE A 20 0.64 -14.02 0.61
C PHE A 20 0.30 -13.19 -0.63
N LYS A 21 0.73 -13.65 -1.80
CA LYS A 21 0.41 -13.00 -3.08
C LYS A 21 -0.90 -13.55 -3.64
N PRO A 22 -1.85 -12.69 -4.08
CA PRO A 22 -3.05 -13.15 -4.75
C PRO A 22 -2.72 -13.94 -6.03
N LEU A 23 -3.48 -14.99 -6.30
CA LEU A 23 -3.34 -15.76 -7.54
C LEU A 23 -4.08 -15.10 -8.71
N ASN A 24 -5.06 -14.23 -8.44
CA ASN A 24 -5.85 -13.55 -9.46
C ASN A 24 -5.22 -12.20 -9.81
N THR A 25 -5.17 -11.90 -11.10
CA THR A 25 -4.70 -10.61 -11.63
C THR A 25 -5.78 -9.51 -11.59
N SER A 26 -7.00 -9.85 -11.18
CA SER A 26 -8.14 -8.90 -11.12
C SER A 26 -8.27 -8.19 -9.78
N SER A 27 -7.33 -8.40 -8.86
CA SER A 27 -7.31 -7.77 -7.54
C SER A 27 -6.32 -6.61 -7.55
N ASP A 28 -6.74 -5.44 -7.08
CA ASP A 28 -5.84 -4.29 -6.88
C ASP A 28 -4.91 -4.48 -5.66
N ILE A 29 -4.95 -5.66 -5.03
CA ILE A 29 -4.14 -6.02 -3.86
C ILE A 29 -2.83 -6.64 -4.33
N ASP A 30 -1.70 -6.12 -3.84
CA ASP A 30 -0.38 -6.64 -4.18
C ASP A 30 0.01 -7.84 -3.33
N PHE A 31 -0.31 -7.79 -2.03
CA PHE A 31 -0.16 -8.91 -1.11
C PHE A 31 -1.06 -8.77 0.11
N ALA A 32 -1.27 -9.88 0.81
CA ALA A 32 -1.79 -9.90 2.18
C ALA A 32 -0.67 -10.32 3.14
N ILE A 33 -0.71 -9.77 4.36
CA ILE A 33 0.16 -10.15 5.47
C ILE A 33 -0.67 -10.78 6.59
N ARG A 34 -0.12 -11.81 7.23
CA ARG A 34 -0.72 -12.38 8.45
C ARG A 34 -0.14 -11.67 9.68
N THR A 35 -1.00 -11.10 10.49
CA THR A 35 -0.65 -10.42 11.75
C THR A 35 -0.48 -11.43 12.89
N GLY A 36 0.10 -10.99 14.00
CA GLY A 36 0.38 -11.85 15.16
C GLY A 36 -0.88 -12.42 15.83
N ASP A 37 -2.03 -11.78 15.69
CA ASP A 37 -3.34 -12.26 16.15
C ASP A 37 -4.00 -13.25 15.17
N GLY A 38 -3.34 -13.56 14.06
CA GLY A 38 -3.82 -14.49 13.04
C GLY A 38 -4.76 -13.89 12.01
N THR A 39 -5.06 -12.60 12.09
CA THR A 39 -5.85 -11.90 11.06
C THR A 39 -5.02 -11.65 9.80
N TYR A 40 -5.71 -11.35 8.70
CA TYR A 40 -5.08 -11.03 7.42
C TYR A 40 -5.34 -9.56 7.10
N THR A 41 -4.27 -8.87 6.75
CA THR A 41 -4.29 -7.48 6.33
C THR A 41 -3.84 -7.40 4.89
N GLU A 42 -4.64 -6.76 4.06
CA GLU A 42 -4.35 -6.53 2.65
C GLU A 42 -3.49 -5.28 2.50
N VAL A 43 -2.56 -5.33 1.55
CA VAL A 43 -1.63 -4.24 1.26
C VAL A 43 -1.63 -3.93 -0.22
N ILE A 44 -1.68 -2.64 -0.51
CA ILE A 44 -1.50 -2.06 -1.83
C ILE A 44 -0.22 -1.23 -1.81
N ILE A 45 0.67 -1.44 -2.76
CA ILE A 45 1.88 -0.65 -2.96
C ILE A 45 1.55 0.55 -3.85
N ARG A 46 2.07 1.71 -3.46
CA ARG A 46 2.02 2.93 -4.26
C ARG A 46 3.41 3.52 -4.41
N GLU A 47 3.75 3.80 -5.65
CA GLU A 47 4.94 4.58 -6.02
C GLU A 47 4.56 6.06 -6.14
N PRO A 48 5.53 6.98 -6.04
CA PRO A 48 5.24 8.40 -6.16
C PRO A 48 4.87 8.71 -7.60
N ILE A 49 3.95 9.67 -7.79
CA ILE A 49 3.47 10.11 -9.12
C ILE A 49 4.63 10.60 -10.00
N SER A 50 5.69 11.13 -9.38
CA SER A 50 6.84 11.72 -10.04
C SER A 50 8.10 11.55 -9.20
N GLN A 51 9.24 11.32 -9.85
CA GLN A 51 10.55 11.31 -9.15
C GLN A 51 10.90 12.67 -8.52
N LYS A 52 10.32 13.78 -9.00
CA LYS A 52 10.54 15.12 -8.46
C LYS A 52 9.71 15.41 -7.20
N ASP A 53 8.64 14.65 -6.98
CA ASP A 53 7.77 14.79 -5.81
C ASP A 53 7.69 13.43 -5.10
N SER A 54 8.55 13.26 -4.10
CA SER A 54 8.74 12.00 -3.40
C SER A 54 7.57 11.59 -2.50
N SER A 55 6.61 12.49 -2.27
CA SER A 55 5.58 12.36 -1.24
C SER A 55 4.14 12.38 -1.77
N SER A 56 3.95 12.51 -3.09
CA SER A 56 2.63 12.50 -3.72
C SER A 56 2.34 11.16 -4.37
N PHE A 57 1.25 10.53 -3.96
CA PHE A 57 0.84 9.18 -4.39
C PHE A 57 -0.54 9.23 -5.04
N GLN A 58 -0.73 8.42 -6.08
CA GLN A 58 -2.02 8.31 -6.73
C GLN A 58 -2.98 7.45 -5.91
N MET A 59 -4.20 7.93 -5.69
CA MET A 59 -5.20 7.19 -4.93
C MET A 59 -5.68 5.93 -5.68
N ASP A 60 -5.91 6.05 -7.00
CA ASP A 60 -6.57 5.05 -7.83
C ASP A 60 -7.95 4.61 -7.30
N ARG A 61 -8.60 3.68 -7.99
CA ARG A 61 -9.90 3.15 -7.58
C ARG A 61 -9.69 1.99 -6.60
N PHE A 62 -9.65 2.27 -5.30
CA PHE A 62 -9.86 1.25 -4.26
C PHE A 62 -11.02 1.66 -3.35
N ARG A 63 -11.54 0.71 -2.57
CA ARG A 63 -12.54 1.00 -1.54
C ARG A 63 -11.91 0.88 -0.15
N PRO A 64 -11.77 1.99 0.61
CA PRO A 64 -11.17 1.94 1.94
C PRO A 64 -11.90 1.00 2.89
N ARG A 65 -11.15 0.29 3.72
CA ARG A 65 -11.65 -0.71 4.68
C ARG A 65 -10.66 -0.98 5.81
N ALA A 66 -11.15 -1.51 6.93
CA ALA A 66 -10.38 -1.66 8.17
C ALA A 66 -9.11 -2.52 8.02
N HIS A 67 -9.13 -3.52 7.15
CA HIS A 67 -8.02 -4.47 6.95
C HIS A 67 -7.21 -4.18 5.67
N LEU A 68 -7.29 -2.96 5.14
CA LEU A 68 -6.55 -2.54 3.95
C LEU A 68 -5.59 -1.41 4.30
N PHE A 69 -4.32 -1.59 3.96
CA PHE A 69 -3.27 -0.60 4.13
C PHE A 69 -2.61 -0.26 2.80
N ILE A 70 -2.16 0.98 2.68
CA ILE A 70 -1.42 1.50 1.54
C ILE A 70 0.04 1.63 1.97
N LEU A 71 0.93 0.90 1.30
CA LEU A 71 2.36 1.00 1.46
C LEU A 71 2.90 1.98 0.40
N CYS A 72 3.11 3.21 0.83
CA CYS A 72 3.69 4.26 0.01
C CYS A 72 5.20 4.13 0.03
N VAL A 73 5.83 4.01 -1.14
CA VAL A 73 7.29 3.96 -1.27
C VAL A 73 7.77 5.24 -1.93
N THR A 74 8.52 6.05 -1.20
CA THR A 74 9.05 7.32 -1.71
C THR A 74 10.15 7.07 -2.74
N SER A 75 10.54 8.10 -3.50
CA SER A 75 11.67 8.01 -4.43
C SER A 75 13.01 7.72 -3.75
N ASN A 76 13.11 7.94 -2.43
CA ASN A 76 14.27 7.61 -1.61
C ASN A 76 14.15 6.23 -0.94
N TYR A 77 13.17 5.40 -1.35
CA TYR A 77 12.87 4.08 -0.77
C TYR A 77 12.42 4.10 0.69
N GLU A 78 11.97 5.25 1.21
CA GLU A 78 11.27 5.27 2.49
C GLU A 78 9.90 4.62 2.33
N CYS A 79 9.52 3.79 3.30
CA CYS A 79 8.29 3.00 3.26
C CYS A 79 7.33 3.50 4.33
N TRP A 80 6.18 4.05 3.92
CA TRP A 80 5.13 4.53 4.82
C TRP A 80 3.91 3.62 4.72
N LEU A 81 3.54 2.99 5.84
CA LEU A 81 2.37 2.13 5.92
C LEU A 81 1.20 2.92 6.50
N ILE A 82 0.17 3.15 5.69
CA ILE A 82 -0.95 4.04 6.04
C ILE A 82 -2.25 3.25 5.95
N PRO A 83 -3.13 3.28 6.96
CA PRO A 83 -4.46 2.68 6.84
C PRO A 83 -5.23 3.30 5.67
N SER A 84 -5.92 2.48 4.87
CA SER A 84 -6.61 2.97 3.65
C SER A 84 -7.64 4.07 3.93
N ILE A 85 -8.33 4.02 5.07
CA ILE A 85 -9.28 5.04 5.53
C ILE A 85 -8.58 6.38 5.82
N VAL A 86 -7.36 6.33 6.34
CA VAL A 86 -6.55 7.53 6.60
C VAL A 86 -6.02 8.07 5.27
N PHE A 87 -5.50 7.18 4.43
CA PHE A 87 -4.97 7.54 3.11
C PHE A 87 -5.99 8.25 2.23
N GLU A 88 -7.23 7.74 2.17
CA GLU A 88 -8.34 8.40 1.44
C GLU A 88 -8.59 9.83 1.91
N ARG A 89 -8.58 10.09 3.22
CA ARG A 89 -8.86 11.42 3.78
C ARG A 89 -7.86 12.49 3.35
N PHE A 90 -6.62 12.09 3.08
CA PHE A 90 -5.55 12.99 2.66
C PHE A 90 -5.34 13.00 1.13
N ALA A 91 -6.10 12.20 0.38
CA ALA A 91 -6.03 12.21 -1.07
C ALA A 91 -6.65 13.51 -1.62
N SER A 92 -5.84 14.30 -2.32
CA SER A 92 -6.33 15.48 -3.04
C SER A 92 -7.30 15.03 -4.15
N GLY A 93 -8.58 15.35 -3.99
CA GLY A 93 -9.67 14.90 -4.87
C GLY A 93 -10.83 14.21 -4.14
N ALA A 94 -10.69 13.89 -2.85
CA ALA A 94 -11.86 13.66 -2.00
C ALA A 94 -12.75 14.91 -2.04
N PRO A 95 -14.09 14.78 -2.18
CA PRO A 95 -14.96 15.94 -2.15
C PRO A 95 -14.73 16.62 -0.79
N VAL A 96 -14.12 17.80 -0.83
CA VAL A 96 -14.18 18.72 0.29
C VAL A 96 -15.67 19.01 0.43
N GLU A 97 -16.30 18.53 1.50
CA GLU A 97 -17.65 18.98 1.85
C GLU A 97 -17.57 20.50 1.92
N ALA A 98 -18.16 21.16 0.93
CA ALA A 98 -18.26 22.60 0.87
C ALA A 98 -19.02 23.03 2.13
N SER A 99 -18.29 23.62 3.07
CA SER A 99 -18.87 24.27 4.25
C SER A 99 -19.56 25.56 3.84
#